data_AF-A0A7X8F630-F1
#
_entry.id   AF-A0A7X8F630-F1
#
_cell.length_a   1.000
_cell.length_b   1.000
_cell.length_c   1.000
_cell.angle_alpha   90.00
_cell.angle_beta   90.00
_cell.angle_gamma   90.00
#
_symmetry.space_group_name_H-M   'P 1'
#
loop_
_entity.id
_entity.type
_entity.pdbx_description
1 polymer ?
#
loop_
_entity_poly.entity_id
_entity_poly.type
_entity_poly.pdbx_seq_one_letter_code
_entity_poly.pdbx_strand_id
1 'polypeptide(L)'
;MKQVLKKLTIAYYLIYVAAIAVAAAGYLFFRSGLVIDPKSQAGIVISSVLIFLIICSIPLTLAIFNRKTKQWAELEDTFEKLRKYTKASIIRLVIIGTDFLLGILFFFLLNSQNMIILAGIAAIALLFCKPAKVKMMAELKINETKE
;
A
#
# COMPACT_ATOMS: atom_id res chain seq x y z
N MET A 1 1.40 -21.81 -7.16
CA MET A 1 1.49 -20.92 -5.97
C MET A 1 2.85 -20.21 -5.80
N LYS A 2 4.00 -20.90 -5.90
CA LYS A 2 5.35 -20.31 -5.76
C LYS A 2 5.59 -19.07 -6.66
N GLN A 3 5.20 -19.15 -7.93
CA GLN A 3 5.35 -18.03 -8.89
C GLN A 3 4.51 -16.80 -8.50
N VAL A 4 3.28 -17.01 -8.02
CA VAL A 4 2.39 -15.94 -7.54
C VAL A 4 2.99 -15.25 -6.32
N LEU A 5 3.47 -16.03 -5.37
CA LEU A 5 4.15 -15.50 -4.18
C LEU A 5 5.36 -14.65 -4.59
N LYS A 6 6.23 -15.18 -5.47
CA LYS A 6 7.39 -14.43 -5.98
C LYS A 6 7.00 -13.09 -6.61
N LYS A 7 5.98 -13.06 -7.46
CA LYS A 7 5.47 -11.82 -8.09
C LYS A 7 4.98 -10.80 -7.04
N LEU A 8 4.18 -11.25 -6.08
CA LEU A 8 3.66 -10.39 -5.01
C LEU A 8 4.79 -9.87 -4.11
N THR A 9 5.76 -10.72 -3.76
CA THR A 9 6.91 -10.34 -2.94
C THR A 9 7.78 -9.31 -3.67
N ILE A 10 8.02 -9.48 -4.96
CA ILE A 10 8.73 -8.48 -5.77
C ILE A 10 7.97 -7.16 -5.77
N ALA A 11 6.67 -7.17 -6.07
CA ALA A 11 5.85 -5.96 -6.06
C ALA A 11 5.88 -5.25 -4.69
N TYR A 12 5.83 -6.01 -3.60
CA TYR A 12 5.94 -5.49 -2.24
C TYR A 12 7.29 -4.79 -1.98
N TYR A 13 8.42 -5.42 -2.33
CA TYR A 13 9.73 -4.81 -2.12
C TYR A 13 10.02 -3.65 -3.07
N LEU A 14 9.47 -3.66 -4.29
CA LEU A 14 9.56 -2.54 -5.22
C LEU A 14 8.97 -1.25 -4.65
N ILE A 15 7.91 -1.34 -3.82
CA ILE A 15 7.34 -0.16 -3.14
C ILE A 15 8.37 0.46 -2.18
N TYR A 16 9.13 -0.33 -1.43
CA TYR A 16 10.17 0.19 -0.54
C TYR A 16 11.34 0.80 -1.30
N VAL A 17 11.76 0.18 -2.42
CA VAL A 17 12.77 0.77 -3.30
C VAL A 17 12.28 2.11 -3.86
N ALA A 18 11.03 2.16 -4.31
CA ALA A 18 10.39 3.40 -4.77
C ALA A 18 10.30 4.44 -3.65
N ALA A 19 10.06 4.04 -2.40
CA ALA A 19 10.02 4.95 -1.26
C ALA A 19 11.36 5.63 -1.01
N ILE A 20 12.47 4.89 -1.12
CA ILE A 20 13.81 5.46 -1.02
C ILE A 20 14.06 6.44 -2.17
N ALA A 21 13.68 6.07 -3.41
CA ALA A 21 13.82 6.95 -4.56
C ALA A 21 12.98 8.24 -4.43
N VAL A 22 11.74 8.13 -3.95
CA VAL A 22 10.84 9.26 -3.70
C VAL A 22 11.38 10.15 -2.57
N ALA A 23 11.93 9.56 -1.50
CA ALA A 23 12.57 10.33 -0.43
C ALA A 23 13.80 11.11 -0.95
N ALA A 24 14.64 10.48 -1.76
CA ALA A 24 15.79 11.14 -2.38
C ALA A 24 15.35 12.28 -3.32
N ALA A 25 14.37 12.03 -4.18
CA ALA A 25 13.80 13.04 -5.06
C ALA A 25 13.14 14.20 -4.28
N GLY A 26 12.36 13.87 -3.25
CA GLY A 26 11.72 14.85 -2.36
C GLY A 26 12.75 15.74 -1.66
N TYR A 27 13.85 15.16 -1.17
CA TYR A 27 14.94 15.91 -0.58
C TYR A 27 15.63 16.86 -1.59
N LEU A 28 15.84 16.41 -2.83
CA LEU A 28 16.39 17.26 -3.89
C LEU A 28 15.44 18.43 -4.22
N PHE A 29 14.14 18.18 -4.31
CA PHE A 29 13.14 19.23 -4.53
C PHE A 29 13.08 20.23 -3.37
N PHE A 30 13.11 19.73 -2.13
CA PHE A 30 13.18 20.58 -0.95
C PHE A 30 14.42 21.49 -0.98
N ARG A 31 15.59 20.95 -1.34
CA ARG A 31 16.83 21.74 -1.47
C ARG A 31 16.77 22.78 -2.59
N SER A 32 16.04 22.49 -3.67
CA SER A 32 15.84 23.43 -4.79
C SER A 32 14.90 24.60 -4.46
N GLY A 33 14.28 24.61 -3.28
CA GLY A 33 13.34 25.65 -2.86
C GLY A 33 11.89 25.42 -3.33
N LEU A 34 11.60 24.26 -3.91
CA LEU A 34 10.25 23.88 -4.33
C LEU A 34 9.46 23.40 -3.10
N VAL A 35 8.99 24.37 -2.32
CA VAL A 35 8.22 24.14 -1.09
C VAL A 35 6.88 24.85 -1.21
N ILE A 36 5.80 24.14 -0.91
CA ILE A 36 4.46 24.69 -0.81
C ILE A 36 4.30 25.18 0.63
N ASP A 37 3.98 26.47 0.82
CA ASP A 37 3.73 27.01 2.15
C ASP A 37 2.54 26.26 2.80
N PRO A 38 2.75 25.52 3.91
CA PRO A 38 1.70 24.77 4.56
C PRO A 38 0.59 25.66 5.15
N LYS A 39 0.85 26.95 5.37
CA LYS A 39 -0.16 27.93 5.85
C LYS A 39 -0.92 28.62 4.71
N SER A 40 -0.49 28.44 3.46
CA SER A 40 -1.24 28.95 2.31
C SER A 40 -2.56 28.19 2.18
N GLN A 41 -3.58 28.86 1.60
CA GLN A 41 -4.87 28.23 1.34
C GLN A 41 -4.72 26.94 0.50
N ALA A 42 -3.82 26.95 -0.48
CA ALA A 42 -3.50 25.78 -1.29
C ALA A 42 -2.86 24.66 -0.45
N GLY A 43 -1.87 24.98 0.40
CA GLY A 43 -1.20 24.01 1.28
C GLY A 43 -2.16 23.35 2.27
N ILE A 44 -3.09 24.12 2.85
CA ILE A 44 -4.11 23.61 3.79
C ILE A 44 -5.07 22.67 3.07
N VAL A 45 -5.59 23.05 1.90
CA VAL A 45 -6.53 22.23 1.12
C VAL A 45 -5.87 20.93 0.67
N ILE A 46 -4.68 21.00 0.09
CA ILE A 46 -3.93 19.83 -0.37
C ILE A 46 -3.63 18.90 0.81
N SER A 47 -3.14 19.44 1.93
CA SER A 47 -2.84 18.64 3.12
C SER A 47 -4.09 17.92 3.65
N SER A 48 -5.20 18.65 3.78
CA SER A 48 -6.44 18.10 4.33
C SER A 48 -7.01 16.98 3.46
N VAL A 49 -7.00 17.16 2.14
CA VAL A 49 -7.45 16.14 1.18
C VAL A 49 -6.55 14.91 1.25
N LEU A 50 -5.23 15.08 1.27
CA LEU A 50 -4.27 13.97 1.36
C LEU A 50 -4.42 13.19 2.67
N ILE A 51 -4.55 13.90 3.80
CA ILE A 51 -4.76 13.27 5.11
C ILE A 51 -6.02 12.41 5.08
N PHE A 52 -7.12 12.96 4.60
CA PHE A 52 -8.39 12.24 4.50
C PHE A 52 -8.28 11.02 3.58
N LEU A 53 -7.66 11.19 2.41
CA LEU A 53 -7.46 10.10 1.45
C LEU A 53 -6.66 8.94 2.07
N ILE A 54 -5.51 9.22 2.68
CA ILE A 54 -4.63 8.18 3.26
C ILE A 54 -5.31 7.48 4.45
N ILE A 55 -5.97 8.25 5.34
CA ILE A 55 -6.63 7.66 6.51
C ILE A 55 -7.82 6.79 6.10
N CYS A 56 -8.60 7.20 5.09
CA CYS A 56 -9.75 6.44 4.64
C CYS A 56 -9.37 5.27 3.71
N SER A 57 -8.36 5.43 2.85
CA SER A 57 -7.95 4.41 1.87
C SER A 57 -7.46 3.12 2.54
N ILE A 58 -6.67 3.23 3.61
CA ILE A 58 -6.09 2.09 4.31
C ILE A 58 -7.16 1.13 4.87
N PRO A 59 -8.07 1.55 5.77
CA PRO A 59 -9.09 0.67 6.33
C PRO A 59 -10.06 0.20 5.25
N LEU A 60 -10.42 1.05 4.29
CA LEU A 60 -11.33 0.69 3.21
C LEU A 60 -10.74 -0.42 2.33
N THR A 61 -9.48 -0.27 1.91
CA THR A 61 -8.80 -1.26 1.07
C THR A 61 -8.64 -2.59 1.82
N LEU A 62 -8.26 -2.55 3.09
CA LEU A 62 -8.11 -3.75 3.92
C LEU A 62 -9.45 -4.45 4.17
N ALA A 63 -10.52 -3.69 4.44
CA ALA A 63 -11.86 -4.24 4.65
C ALA A 63 -12.44 -4.86 3.38
N ILE A 64 -12.32 -4.18 2.23
CA ILE A 64 -12.77 -4.69 0.93
C ILE A 64 -11.99 -5.96 0.58
N PHE A 65 -10.66 -5.95 0.75
CA PHE A 65 -9.83 -7.12 0.50
C PHE A 65 -10.29 -8.31 1.34
N ASN A 66 -10.44 -8.14 2.66
CA ASN A 66 -10.87 -9.20 3.56
C ASN A 66 -12.27 -9.73 3.23
N ARG A 67 -13.21 -8.86 2.84
CA ARG A 67 -14.55 -9.28 2.42
C ARG A 67 -14.50 -10.10 1.13
N LYS A 68 -13.68 -9.69 0.17
CA LYS A 68 -13.53 -10.36 -1.13
C LYS A 68 -12.78 -11.69 -1.01
N THR A 69 -11.76 -11.78 -0.18
CA THR A 69 -11.05 -13.06 0.05
C THR A 69 -11.96 -14.11 0.67
N LYS A 70 -12.82 -13.73 1.62
CA LYS A 70 -13.85 -14.63 2.19
C LYS A 70 -14.79 -15.16 1.11
N GLN A 71 -15.28 -14.29 0.21
CA GLN A 71 -16.12 -14.70 -0.92
C GLN A 71 -15.39 -15.66 -1.88
N TRP A 72 -14.10 -15.44 -2.12
CA TRP A 72 -13.33 -16.32 -3.01
C TRP A 72 -12.95 -17.65 -2.35
N ALA A 73 -12.82 -17.70 -1.03
CA ALA A 73 -12.56 -18.95 -0.31
C ALA A 73 -13.65 -20.01 -0.55
N GLU A 74 -14.89 -19.57 -0.83
CA GLU A 74 -16.05 -20.41 -1.12
C GLU A 74 -16.13 -20.95 -2.55
N LEU A 75 -15.29 -20.45 -3.49
CA LEU A 75 -15.26 -20.97 -4.86
C LEU A 75 -14.81 -22.45 -4.87
N GLU A 76 -15.12 -23.22 -5.90
CA GLU A 76 -14.60 -24.59 -6.02
C GLU A 76 -13.23 -24.61 -6.71
N ASP A 77 -13.06 -23.81 -7.76
CA ASP A 77 -11.83 -23.78 -8.56
C ASP A 77 -10.68 -23.06 -7.84
N THR A 78 -9.65 -23.82 -7.47
CA THR A 78 -8.43 -23.32 -6.83
C THR A 78 -7.61 -22.38 -7.73
N PHE A 79 -7.62 -22.59 -9.05
CA PHE A 79 -6.92 -21.72 -9.99
C PHE A 79 -7.60 -20.35 -10.08
N GLU A 80 -8.93 -20.33 -10.18
CA GLU A 80 -9.69 -19.08 -10.21
C GLU A 80 -9.57 -18.29 -8.89
N LYS A 81 -9.59 -18.99 -7.73
CA LYS A 81 -9.28 -18.39 -6.42
C LYS A 81 -7.96 -17.65 -6.43
N LEU A 82 -6.90 -18.35 -6.84
CA LEU A 82 -5.55 -17.82 -6.81
C LEU A 82 -5.41 -16.62 -7.76
N ARG A 83 -6.06 -16.66 -8.93
CA ARG A 83 -6.05 -15.56 -9.90
C ARG A 83 -6.73 -14.31 -9.35
N LYS A 84 -7.93 -14.43 -8.78
CA LYS A 84 -8.68 -13.30 -8.18
C LYS A 84 -7.93 -12.72 -6.98
N TYR A 85 -7.42 -13.58 -6.10
CA TYR A 85 -6.60 -13.20 -4.95
C TYR A 85 -5.34 -12.42 -5.36
N THR A 86 -4.64 -12.89 -6.40
CA THR A 86 -3.42 -12.24 -6.88
C THR A 86 -3.72 -10.82 -7.37
N LYS A 87 -4.76 -10.66 -8.20
CA LYS A 87 -5.16 -9.33 -8.71
C LYS A 87 -5.50 -8.39 -7.57
N ALA A 88 -6.31 -8.85 -6.61
CA ALA A 88 -6.70 -8.04 -5.46
C ALA A 88 -5.55 -7.68 -4.55
N SER A 89 -4.59 -8.61 -4.37
CA SER A 89 -3.40 -8.36 -3.57
C SER A 89 -2.50 -7.31 -4.21
N ILE A 90 -2.34 -7.34 -5.54
CA ILE A 90 -1.63 -6.30 -6.28
C ILE A 90 -2.34 -4.96 -6.12
N ILE A 91 -3.66 -4.90 -6.32
CA ILE A 91 -4.44 -3.65 -6.16
C ILE A 91 -4.26 -3.08 -4.75
N ARG A 92 -4.38 -3.91 -3.71
CA ARG A 92 -4.16 -3.49 -2.32
C ARG A 92 -2.75 -2.92 -2.10
N LEU A 93 -1.74 -3.61 -2.61
CA LEU A 93 -0.35 -3.16 -2.51
C LEU A 93 -0.12 -1.83 -3.23
N VAL A 94 -0.73 -1.64 -4.41
CA VAL A 94 -0.62 -0.39 -5.16
C VAL A 94 -1.30 0.77 -4.43
N ILE A 95 -2.50 0.57 -3.88
CA ILE A 95 -3.21 1.63 -3.15
C ILE A 95 -2.40 2.07 -1.93
N ILE A 96 -2.12 1.14 -1.00
CA ILE A 96 -1.40 1.46 0.25
C ILE A 96 0.04 1.89 -0.05
N GLY A 97 0.67 1.31 -1.08
CA GLY A 97 1.98 1.73 -1.55
C GLY A 97 1.98 3.17 -2.05
N THR A 98 0.96 3.57 -2.81
CA THR A 98 0.83 4.95 -3.28
C THR A 98 0.63 5.91 -2.12
N ASP A 99 -0.21 5.56 -1.14
CA ASP A 99 -0.40 6.36 0.08
C ASP A 99 0.92 6.57 0.84
N PHE A 100 1.73 5.52 0.96
CA PHE A 100 3.05 5.59 1.58
C PHE A 100 4.00 6.51 0.81
N LEU A 101 4.08 6.37 -0.52
CA LEU A 101 4.94 7.20 -1.36
C LEU A 101 4.50 8.67 -1.35
N LEU A 102 3.20 8.94 -1.42
CA LEU A 102 2.65 10.29 -1.35
C LEU A 102 2.93 10.92 0.01
N GLY A 103 2.77 10.19 1.11
CA GLY A 103 3.10 10.69 2.44
C GLY A 103 4.57 11.14 2.56
N ILE A 104 5.51 10.35 2.00
CA ILE A 104 6.93 10.72 1.97
C ILE A 104 7.16 11.95 1.08
N LEU A 105 6.61 11.96 -0.14
CA LEU A 105 6.81 13.07 -1.08
C LEU A 105 6.28 14.39 -0.50
N PHE A 106 5.06 14.38 0.02
CA PHE A 106 4.41 15.57 0.56
C PHE A 106 4.96 16.00 1.92
N PHE A 107 5.64 15.11 2.66
CA PHE A 107 6.45 15.52 3.80
C PHE A 107 7.54 16.51 3.38
N PHE A 108 8.27 16.25 2.28
CA PHE A 108 9.28 17.17 1.78
C PHE A 108 8.67 18.42 1.12
N LEU A 109 7.58 18.28 0.35
CA LEU A 109 6.98 19.42 -0.36
C LEU A 109 6.25 20.41 0.55
N LEU A 110 5.56 19.93 1.60
CA LEU A 110 4.81 20.79 2.53
C LEU A 110 5.56 21.07 3.83
N ASN A 111 6.69 20.38 4.08
CA ASN A 111 7.45 20.44 5.32
C ASN A 111 6.56 20.23 6.57
N SER A 112 5.62 19.28 6.48
CA SER A 112 4.59 19.06 7.49
C SER A 112 4.78 17.73 8.22
N GLN A 113 4.85 17.77 9.56
CA GLN A 113 4.98 16.58 10.41
C GLN A 113 3.81 15.60 10.25
N ASN A 114 2.63 16.08 9.89
CA ASN A 114 1.46 15.21 9.70
C ASN A 114 1.67 14.22 8.54
N MET A 115 2.38 14.65 7.48
CA MET A 115 2.60 13.82 6.29
C MET A 115 3.55 12.64 6.56
N ILE A 116 4.59 12.84 7.37
CA ILE A 116 5.49 11.74 7.73
C ILE A 116 4.84 10.75 8.69
N ILE A 117 3.96 11.22 9.59
CA ILE A 117 3.18 10.33 10.46
C ILE A 117 2.24 9.47 9.60
N LEU A 118 1.58 10.05 8.61
CA LEU A 118 0.74 9.30 7.67
C LEU A 118 1.52 8.29 6.83
N ALA A 119 2.71 8.66 6.36
CA ALA A 119 3.62 7.72 5.72
C ALA A 119 3.96 6.55 6.65
N GLY A 120 4.22 6.81 7.93
CA GLY A 120 4.45 5.78 8.94
C GLY A 120 3.25 4.83 9.11
N ILE A 121 2.03 5.36 9.17
CA ILE A 121 0.80 4.55 9.24
C ILE A 121 0.64 3.69 7.99
N ALA A 122 0.86 4.26 6.80
CA ALA A 122 0.81 3.53 5.54
C ALA A 122 1.91 2.44 5.46
N ALA A 123 3.11 2.70 5.99
CA ALA A 123 4.18 1.72 6.09
C ALA A 123 3.80 0.54 6.99
N ILE A 124 3.18 0.81 8.14
CA ILE A 124 2.65 -0.24 9.04
C ILE A 124 1.55 -1.04 8.32
N ALA A 125 0.64 -0.37 7.62
CA ALA A 125 -0.39 -1.03 6.81
C ALA A 125 0.22 -1.93 5.70
N LEU A 126 1.33 -1.52 5.08
CA LEU A 126 2.06 -2.35 4.12
C LEU A 126 2.63 -3.61 4.78
N LEU A 127 3.13 -3.55 6.03
CA LEU A 127 3.59 -4.75 6.74
C LEU A 127 2.48 -5.79 6.86
N PHE A 128 1.23 -5.36 7.12
CA PHE A 128 0.07 -6.26 7.09
C PHE A 128 -0.23 -6.80 5.69
N CYS A 129 0.20 -6.13 4.64
CA CYS A 129 0.04 -6.58 3.25
C CYS A 129 1.14 -7.52 2.77
N LYS A 130 2.14 -7.82 3.61
CA LYS A 130 3.26 -8.71 3.24
C LYS A 130 2.73 -10.07 2.74
N PRO A 131 3.06 -10.46 1.50
CA PRO A 131 2.62 -11.74 0.95
C PRO A 131 3.40 -12.88 1.59
N ALA A 132 2.69 -13.88 2.12
CA ALA A 132 3.26 -15.08 2.72
C ALA A 132 2.44 -16.31 2.31
N LYS A 133 3.10 -17.43 2.01
CA LYS A 133 2.45 -18.68 1.60
C LYS A 133 1.39 -19.12 2.61
N VAL A 134 1.75 -19.14 3.90
CA VAL A 134 0.87 -19.52 5.01
C VAL A 134 -0.35 -18.61 5.08
N LYS A 135 -0.16 -17.30 4.92
CA LYS A 135 -1.24 -16.32 4.92
C LYS A 135 -2.20 -16.53 3.74
N MET A 136 -1.68 -16.76 2.54
CA MET A 136 -2.49 -17.03 1.35
C MET A 136 -3.32 -18.31 1.49
N MET A 137 -2.71 -19.39 2.01
CA MET A 137 -3.39 -20.67 2.23
C MET A 137 -4.50 -20.55 3.27
N ALA A 138 -4.24 -19.85 4.38
CA ALA A 138 -5.23 -19.58 5.42
C ALA A 138 -6.40 -18.73 4.89
N GLU A 139 -6.10 -17.65 4.14
CA GLU A 139 -7.14 -16.73 3.61
C GLU A 139 -8.01 -17.37 2.53
N LEU A 140 -7.48 -18.32 1.74
CA LEU A 140 -8.21 -19.02 0.68
C LEU A 140 -8.76 -20.39 1.09
N LYS A 141 -8.54 -20.81 2.35
CA LYS A 141 -8.86 -22.16 2.86
C LYS A 141 -8.32 -23.27 1.94
N ILE A 142 -7.11 -23.09 1.41
CA ILE A 142 -6.44 -24.12 0.62
C ILE A 142 -5.76 -25.05 1.62
N ASN A 143 -6.31 -26.26 1.80
CA ASN A 143 -5.66 -27.29 2.62
C ASN A 143 -4.32 -27.67 1.97
N GLU A 144 -3.29 -27.88 2.78
CA GLU A 144 -2.05 -28.51 2.32
C GLU A 144 -2.35 -29.99 2.02
N THR A 145 -3.04 -30.26 0.91
CA THR A 145 -3.03 -31.60 0.34
C THR A 145 -1.62 -31.79 -0.22
N LYS A 146 -0.83 -32.55 0.54
CA LYS A 146 0.49 -33.08 0.25
C LYS A 146 0.81 -33.14 -1.25
N GLU A 147 1.84 -32.41 -1.66
CA GLU A 147 2.87 -32.88 -2.59
C GLU A 147 4.24 -32.60 -1.96
#